data_AF-A0A530LYI5-F1
#
_entry.id   AF-A0A530LYI5-F1
#
_cell.length_a   1.000
_cell.length_b   1.000
_cell.length_c   1.000
_cell.angle_alpha   90.00
_cell.angle_beta   90.00
_cell.angle_gamma   90.00
#
_symmetry.space_group_name_H-M   'P 1'
#
loop_
_entity.id
_entity.type
_entity.pdbx_description
1 polymer ?
#
loop_
_entity_poly.entity_id
_entity_poly.type
_entity_poly.pdbx_seq_one_letter_code
_entity_poly.pdbx_strand_id
1 'polypeptide(L)'
;MMQLITPDCYAEFASELREMHGLRYRVFKKRLDWEVQTEGEMETDPFDSLNPVYLLLKGSDWRTCGCVRLLPTTGPTMLRDTFPALLDEMVVPASA
;
A
#
# COMPACT_ATOMS: atom_id res chain seq x y z
N MET A 1 -14.76 -3.16 -10.58
CA MET A 1 -14.29 -4.55 -10.38
C MET A 1 -13.20 -4.55 -9.32
N MET A 2 -13.13 -5.56 -8.46
CA MET A 2 -12.00 -5.72 -7.53
C MET A 2 -10.98 -6.70 -8.11
N GLN A 3 -9.70 -6.34 -8.05
CA GLN A 3 -8.59 -7.13 -8.57
C GLN A 3 -7.57 -7.36 -7.46
N LEU A 4 -7.37 -8.63 -7.08
CA LEU A 4 -6.38 -9.04 -6.10
C LEU A 4 -5.05 -9.33 -6.82
N ILE A 5 -3.97 -8.71 -6.39
CA ILE A 5 -2.62 -8.90 -6.92
C ILE A 5 -1.74 -9.40 -5.79
N THR A 6 -1.33 -10.66 -5.88
CA THR A 6 -0.38 -11.32 -4.98
C THR A 6 1.06 -11.16 -5.50
N PRO A 7 2.09 -11.34 -4.65
CA PRO A 7 3.50 -11.12 -5.04
C PRO A 7 3.97 -11.90 -6.27
N ASP A 8 3.47 -13.12 -6.44
CA ASP A 8 3.77 -13.99 -7.58
C ASP A 8 3.25 -13.45 -8.91
N CYS A 9 2.28 -12.53 -8.89
CA CYS A 9 1.70 -11.91 -10.08
C CYS A 9 2.25 -10.50 -10.38
N TYR A 10 3.21 -9.98 -9.62
CA TYR A 10 3.69 -8.60 -9.78
C TYR A 10 4.22 -8.28 -11.18
N ALA A 11 4.92 -9.23 -11.80
CA ALA A 11 5.45 -9.04 -13.15
C ALA A 11 4.34 -8.89 -14.19
N GLU A 12 3.24 -9.62 -14.03
CA GLU A 12 2.07 -9.57 -14.92
C GLU A 12 1.29 -8.26 -14.76
N PHE A 13 1.16 -7.78 -13.52
CA PHE A 13 0.37 -6.58 -13.18
C PHE A 13 1.23 -5.34 -12.89
N ALA A 14 2.43 -5.26 -13.45
CA ALA A 14 3.36 -4.16 -13.21
C ALA A 14 2.77 -2.79 -13.60
N SER A 15 1.88 -2.75 -14.59
CA SER A 15 1.23 -1.52 -15.04
C SER A 15 0.20 -1.00 -14.03
N GLU A 16 -0.58 -1.91 -13.45
CA GLU A 16 -1.61 -1.65 -12.47
C GLU A 16 -1.00 -1.24 -11.12
N LEU A 17 0.09 -1.90 -10.73
CA LEU A 17 0.86 -1.51 -9.54
C LEU A 17 1.44 -0.10 -9.70
N ARG A 18 1.99 0.24 -10.88
CA ARG A 18 2.46 1.60 -11.16
C ARG A 18 1.33 2.62 -11.10
N GLU A 19 0.17 2.30 -11.68
CA GLU A 19 -1.01 3.16 -11.63
C GLU A 19 -1.49 3.39 -10.18
N MET A 20 -1.45 2.34 -9.36
CA MET A 20 -1.77 2.40 -7.93
C MET A 20 -0.80 3.32 -7.16
N HIS A 21 0.51 3.22 -7.37
CA HIS A 21 1.48 4.14 -6.74
C HIS A 21 1.29 5.59 -7.21
N GLY A 22 0.91 5.80 -8.46
CA GLY A 22 0.53 7.13 -8.96
C GLY A 22 -0.77 7.65 -8.33
N LEU A 23 -1.75 6.77 -8.07
CA LEU A 23 -2.95 7.14 -7.31
C LEU A 23 -2.60 7.56 -5.89
N ARG A 24 -1.75 6.79 -5.20
CA ARG A 24 -1.26 7.12 -3.86
C ARG A 24 -0.55 8.47 -3.82
N TYR A 25 0.30 8.77 -4.80
CA TYR A 25 0.93 10.09 -4.93
C TYR A 25 -0.08 11.23 -5.03
N ARG A 26 -1.10 11.09 -5.88
CA ARG A 26 -2.17 12.10 -6.02
C ARG A 26 -2.95 12.30 -4.72
N VAL A 27 -3.13 11.25 -3.93
CA VAL A 27 -3.86 11.32 -2.66
C VAL A 27 -2.96 11.85 -1.54
N PHE A 28 -1.89 11.15 -1.19
CA PHE A 28 -1.08 11.46 -0.01
C PHE A 28 -0.23 12.70 -0.22
N LYS A 29 0.46 12.82 -1.37
CA LYS A 29 1.34 13.97 -1.60
C LYS A 29 0.59 15.19 -2.13
N LYS A 30 -0.27 15.05 -3.14
CA LYS A 30 -0.89 16.22 -3.79
C LYS A 30 -2.13 16.73 -3.05
N ARG A 31 -3.03 15.85 -2.64
CA ARG A 31 -4.32 16.25 -2.05
C ARG A 31 -4.22 16.47 -0.54
N LEU A 32 -3.57 15.57 0.18
CA LEU A 32 -3.44 15.64 1.65
C LEU A 32 -2.19 16.42 2.11
N ASP A 33 -1.27 16.67 1.18
CA ASP A 33 0.02 17.35 1.41
C ASP A 33 0.85 16.75 2.56
N TRP A 34 0.87 15.41 2.64
CA TRP A 34 1.70 14.72 3.59
C TRP A 34 3.18 14.76 3.18
N GLU A 35 4.07 14.78 4.17
CA GLU A 35 5.50 14.58 3.97
C GLU A 35 5.82 13.10 3.78
N VAL A 36 5.56 12.62 2.56
CA VAL A 36 5.81 11.23 2.14
C VAL A 36 6.98 11.16 1.17
N GLN A 37 7.64 10.01 1.11
CA GLN A 37 8.68 9.73 0.12
C GLN A 37 8.02 9.51 -1.26
N THR A 38 8.64 10.06 -2.30
CA THR A 38 8.12 9.94 -3.67
C THR A 38 9.26 9.77 -4.65
N GLU A 39 9.08 8.87 -5.62
CA GLU A 39 9.96 8.74 -6.77
C GLU A 39 9.20 9.20 -8.02
N GLY A 40 9.51 10.41 -8.50
CA GLY A 40 8.72 11.07 -9.54
C GLY A 40 7.28 11.34 -9.07
N GLU A 41 6.30 10.83 -9.82
CA GLU A 41 4.86 10.95 -9.49
C GLU A 41 4.31 9.68 -8.83
N MET A 42 5.16 8.90 -8.17
CA MET A 42 4.79 7.69 -7.46
C MET A 42 5.09 7.83 -5.98
N GLU A 43 4.16 7.38 -5.15
CA GLU A 43 4.37 7.27 -3.71
C GLU A 43 4.58 5.81 -3.34
N THR A 44 5.70 5.56 -2.65
CA THR A 44 6.15 4.26 -2.17
C THR A 44 6.74 4.44 -0.77
N ASP A 45 6.58 3.42 0.06
CA ASP A 45 7.17 3.35 1.39
C ASP A 45 7.94 2.02 1.57
N PRO A 46 8.71 1.84 2.66
CA PRO A 46 9.45 0.60 2.90
C PRO A 46 8.56 -0.67 2.99
N PHE A 47 7.28 -0.52 3.34
CA PHE A 47 6.35 -1.64 3.45
C PHE A 47 5.94 -2.19 2.07
N ASP A 48 6.05 -1.41 1.00
CA ASP A 48 5.82 -1.87 -0.37
C ASP A 48 6.85 -2.91 -0.83
N SER A 49 8.04 -2.90 -0.22
CA SER A 49 9.11 -3.87 -0.48
C SER A 49 8.93 -5.19 0.30
N LEU A 50 7.92 -5.30 1.16
CA LEU A 50 7.65 -6.49 1.97
C LEU A 50 6.72 -7.50 1.29
N ASN A 51 6.64 -7.44 -0.04
CA ASN A 51 5.76 -8.30 -0.85
C ASN A 51 4.30 -8.31 -0.35
N PRO A 52 3.65 -7.15 -0.21
CA PRO A 52 2.25 -7.10 0.21
C PRO A 52 1.31 -7.76 -0.81
N VAL A 53 0.07 -7.98 -0.39
CA VAL A 53 -1.03 -8.23 -1.32
C VAL A 53 -1.76 -6.92 -1.57
N TYR A 54 -2.01 -6.59 -2.83
CA TYR A 54 -2.80 -5.40 -3.19
C TYR A 54 -4.19 -5.81 -3.67
N LEU A 55 -5.20 -5.07 -3.21
CA LEU A 55 -6.55 -5.14 -3.73
C LEU A 55 -6.88 -3.82 -4.42
N LEU A 56 -7.00 -3.85 -5.74
CA LEU A 56 -7.29 -2.68 -6.56
C LEU A 56 -8.78 -2.62 -6.91
N LEU A 57 -9.35 -1.42 -6.81
CA LEU A 57 -10.67 -1.12 -7.34
C LEU A 57 -10.52 -0.52 -8.73
N LYS A 58 -11.00 -1.26 -9.74
CA LYS A 58 -11.01 -0.83 -11.14
C LYS A 58 -12.36 -0.19 -11.51
N GLY A 59 -12.29 0.98 -12.14
CA GLY A 59 -13.43 1.69 -12.72
C GLY A 59 -13.96 1.02 -13.99
N SER A 60 -15.00 1.59 -14.59
CA SER A 60 -15.58 1.11 -15.85
C SER A 60 -14.64 1.25 -17.05
N ASP A 61 -13.69 2.18 -16.96
CA ASP A 61 -12.62 2.43 -17.93
C ASP A 61 -11.36 1.59 -17.67
N TRP A 62 -11.43 0.63 -16.74
CA TRP A 62 -10.30 -0.19 -16.28
C TRP A 62 -9.15 0.61 -15.67
N ARG A 63 -9.37 1.85 -15.23
CA ARG A 63 -8.39 2.59 -14.42
C ARG A 63 -8.52 2.26 -12.94
N THR A 64 -7.42 2.41 -12.21
CA THR A 64 -7.39 2.20 -10.76
C THR A 64 -7.98 3.41 -10.05
N CYS A 65 -9.13 3.21 -9.41
CA CYS A 65 -9.87 4.23 -8.68
C CYS A 65 -9.66 4.16 -7.16
N GLY A 66 -9.14 3.03 -6.66
CA GLY A 66 -8.86 2.80 -5.25
C GLY A 66 -7.93 1.63 -5.06
N CYS A 67 -7.31 1.56 -3.89
CA CYS A 67 -6.42 0.45 -3.53
C CYS A 67 -6.42 0.21 -2.02
N VAL A 68 -6.21 -1.04 -1.65
CA VAL A 68 -5.88 -1.47 -0.29
C VAL A 68 -4.60 -2.31 -0.35
N ARG A 69 -3.74 -2.14 0.65
CA ARG A 69 -2.52 -2.95 0.85
C ARG A 69 -2.70 -3.83 2.07
N LEU A 70 -2.31 -5.09 1.96
CA LEU A 70 -2.38 -6.08 3.03
C LEU A 70 -0.98 -6.65 3.29
N LEU A 71 -0.58 -6.67 4.55
CA LEU A 71 0.64 -7.30 5.04
C LEU A 71 0.32 -8.24 6.20
N PRO A 72 1.03 -9.37 6.35
CA PRO A 72 0.92 -10.22 7.52
C PRO A 72 1.29 -9.45 8.80
N THR A 73 0.53 -9.66 9.87
CA THR A 73 0.78 -9.02 11.18
C THR A 73 2.00 -9.62 11.90
N THR A 74 2.54 -10.74 11.41
CA THR A 74 3.76 -11.36 11.92
C THR A 74 5.03 -10.58 11.53
N GLY A 75 5.00 -9.83 10.43
CA GLY A 75 6.13 -9.03 9.94
C GLY A 75 6.10 -7.56 10.37
N PRO A 76 6.96 -6.72 9.76
CA PRO A 76 6.92 -5.27 9.96
C PRO A 76 5.58 -4.69 9.49
N THR A 77 5.03 -3.77 10.28
CA THR A 77 3.76 -3.09 9.98
C THR A 77 3.82 -1.64 10.43
N MET A 78 3.01 -0.78 9.82
CA MET A 78 2.98 0.64 10.17
C MET A 78 2.64 0.88 11.66
N LEU A 79 1.75 0.07 12.24
CA LEU A 79 1.43 0.17 13.67
C LEU A 79 2.62 -0.22 14.57
N ARG A 80 3.36 -1.28 14.21
CA ARG A 80 4.54 -1.74 14.96
C ARG A 80 5.72 -0.79 14.84
N ASP A 81 6.05 -0.38 13.61
CA ASP A 81 7.34 0.22 13.28
C ASP A 81 7.29 1.75 13.12
N THR A 82 6.10 2.32 12.88
CA THR A 82 5.92 3.78 12.69
C THR A 82 5.14 4.42 13.83
N PHE A 83 4.08 3.77 14.30
CA PHE A 83 3.20 4.31 15.35
C PHE A 83 3.07 3.41 16.58
N PRO A 84 4.16 2.87 17.15
CA PRO A 84 4.08 1.98 18.32
C PRO A 84 3.45 2.69 19.53
N ALA A 85 3.58 4.01 19.63
CA ALA A 85 2.98 4.80 20.71
C ALA A 85 1.45 4.73 20.76
N LEU A 86 0.78 4.33 19.66
CA LEU A 86 -0.67 4.12 19.65
C LEU A 86 -1.11 2.86 20.41
N LEU A 87 -0.17 1.99 20.78
CA LEU A 87 -0.45 0.74 21.52
C LEU A 87 -0.35 0.91 23.04
N ASP A 88 0.18 2.01 23.55
CA ASP A 88 0.46 2.20 24.98
C ASP A 88 1.25 0.99 25.55
N GLU A 89 0.76 0.32 26.60
CA GLU A 89 1.35 -0.90 27.16
C GLU A 89 0.87 -2.20 26.48
N MET A 90 0.06 -2.12 25.43
CA MET A 90 -0.48 -3.30 24.75
C MET A 90 0.54 -3.95 23.81
N VAL A 91 0.51 -5.29 23.77
CA VAL A 91 1.32 -6.06 22.82
C VAL A 91 0.78 -5.86 21.41
N VAL A 92 1.67 -5.59 20.45
CA VAL A 92 1.33 -5.50 19.02
C VAL A 92 0.60 -6.79 18.58
N PRO A 93 -0.61 -6.70 18.01
CA PRO A 93 -1.30 -7.89 17.51
C PRO A 93 -0.48 -8.58 16.40
N ALA A 94 -0.26 -9.87 16.55
CA ALA A 94 0.39 -10.72 15.55
C ALA A 94 -0.27 -12.11 15.56
N SER A 95 -0.70 -12.59 14.39
CA SER A 95 -1.22 -13.95 14.21
C SER A 95 -0.57 -14.58 13.00
N ALA A 96 -0.02 -15.77 13.18
CA ALA A 96 0.50 -16.62 12.12
C ALA A 96 -0.62 -17.38 11.41
#